data_AF-A0A960NJB0-F1
#
_entry.id   AF-A0A960NJB0-F1
#
_cell.length_a   1.000
_cell.length_b   1.000
_cell.length_c   1.000
_cell.angle_alpha   90.00
_cell.angle_beta   90.00
_cell.angle_gamma   90.00
#
_symmetry.space_group_name_H-M   'P 1'
#
loop_
_entity.id
_entity.type
_entity.pdbx_description
1 polymer ?
#
loop_
_entity_poly.entity_id
_entity_poly.type
_entity_poly.pdbx_seq_one_letter_code
_entity_poly.pdbx_strand_id
1 'polypeptide(L)'
;MSSCTTIRAILKREWGAYFNSPIAYVFMVIFLVMAGFFPFAVSGLFEGGQATLRPFFFWHPWLYLILVPAVAMRLWSEERRSGTI
;
A
#
# COMPACT_ATOMS: atom_id res chain seq x y z
N MET A 1 -17.80 9.77 29.56
CA MET A 1 -16.61 10.39 28.92
C MET A 1 -15.38 9.48 28.86
N SER A 2 -15.31 8.40 29.65
CA SER A 2 -14.17 7.47 29.75
C SER A 2 -13.98 6.54 28.55
N SER A 3 -15.05 6.12 27.85
CA SER A 3 -14.93 5.22 26.69
C SER A 3 -14.16 5.83 25.51
N CYS A 4 -14.27 7.15 25.30
CA CYS A 4 -13.57 7.84 24.21
C CYS A 4 -12.04 7.83 24.42
N THR A 5 -11.58 7.95 25.67
CA THR A 5 -10.16 7.93 26.00
C THR A 5 -9.56 6.54 25.81
N THR A 6 -10.30 5.49 26.18
CA THR A 6 -9.89 4.10 25.98
C THR A 6 -9.82 3.74 24.49
N ILE A 7 -10.82 4.14 23.69
CA ILE A 7 -10.81 3.94 22.23
C ILE A 7 -9.59 4.62 21.62
N ARG A 8 -9.29 5.88 22.01
CA ARG A 8 -8.14 6.62 21.50
C ARG A 8 -6.80 5.99 21.90
N ALA A 9 -6.71 5.40 23.09
CA ALA A 9 -5.51 4.70 23.55
C ALA A 9 -5.27 3.39 22.78
N ILE A 10 -6.33 2.61 22.53
CA ILE A 10 -6.27 1.39 21.72
C ILE A 10 -5.90 1.73 20.29
N LEU A 11 -6.55 2.73 19.69
CA LEU A 11 -6.27 3.15 18.31
C LEU A 11 -4.81 3.58 18.13
N LYS A 12 -4.25 4.34 19.08
CA LYS A 12 -2.83 4.74 19.04
C LYS A 12 -1.88 3.55 19.15
N ARG A 13 -2.22 2.54 19.97
CA ARG A 13 -1.43 1.31 20.14
C ARG A 13 -1.44 0.47 18.86
N GLU A 14 -2.61 0.28 18.27
CA GLU A 14 -2.81 -0.48 17.03
C GLU A 14 -2.11 0.21 15.84
N TRP A 15 -2.22 1.53 15.72
CA TRP A 15 -1.53 2.29 14.67
C TRP A 15 0.00 2.15 14.79
N GLY A 16 0.54 2.22 16.01
CA GLY A 16 1.97 2.02 16.24
C GLY A 16 2.42 0.59 15.90
N ALA A 17 1.61 -0.42 16.20
CA ALA A 17 1.91 -1.81 15.86
C ALA A 17 1.89 -2.06 14.33
N TYR A 18 0.93 -1.47 13.62
CA TYR A 18 0.82 -1.55 12.15
C TYR A 18 2.05 -0.98 11.44
N PHE A 19 2.51 0.20 11.88
CA PHE A 19 3.71 0.86 11.33
C PHE A 19 5.01 0.25 11.82
N ASN A 20 5.00 -0.69 12.76
CA ASN A 20 6.20 -1.41 13.20
C ASN A 20 6.42 -2.72 12.43
N SER A 21 5.54 -3.05 11.47
CA SER A 21 5.72 -4.22 10.62
C SER A 21 6.68 -3.89 9.47
N PRO A 22 7.92 -4.41 9.48
CA PRO A 22 8.96 -4.08 8.48
C PRO A 22 8.51 -4.37 7.05
N ILE A 23 7.57 -5.30 6.88
CA ILE A 23 7.11 -5.76 5.59
C ILE A 23 6.07 -4.83 4.95
N ALA A 24 5.41 -3.95 5.73
CA ALA A 24 4.60 -2.86 5.17
C ALA A 24 5.48 -1.85 4.41
N TYR A 25 6.67 -1.56 4.94
CA TYR A 25 7.65 -0.69 4.27
C TYR A 25 8.18 -1.32 2.98
N VAL A 26 8.41 -2.64 2.96
CA VAL A 26 8.83 -3.35 1.73
C VAL A 26 7.77 -3.19 0.62
N PHE A 27 6.51 -3.41 0.94
CA PHE A 27 5.41 -3.20 -0.02
C PHE A 27 5.32 -1.74 -0.50
N MET A 28 5.50 -0.78 0.41
CA MET A 28 5.47 0.64 0.07
C MET A 28 6.59 1.02 -0.92
N VAL A 29 7.81 0.53 -0.68
CA VAL A 29 8.96 0.78 -1.57
C VAL A 29 8.74 0.13 -2.93
N ILE A 30 8.28 -1.13 -2.97
CA ILE A 30 7.99 -1.83 -4.23
C ILE A 30 6.90 -1.09 -5.01
N PHE A 31 5.82 -0.67 -4.35
CA PHE A 31 4.75 0.10 -4.97
C PHE A 31 5.26 1.40 -5.59
N LEU A 32 6.06 2.18 -4.85
CA LEU A 32 6.66 3.42 -5.33
C LEU A 32 7.56 3.19 -6.54
N VAL A 33 8.42 2.17 -6.49
CA VAL A 33 9.33 1.84 -7.59
C VAL A 33 8.54 1.43 -8.83
N MET A 34 7.54 0.56 -8.70
CA MET A 34 6.74 0.14 -9.84
C MET A 34 5.87 1.29 -10.39
N ALA A 35 5.20 2.05 -9.52
CA ALA A 35 4.37 3.19 -9.93
C ALA A 35 5.17 4.30 -10.61
N GLY A 36 6.47 4.45 -10.30
CA GLY A 36 7.39 5.33 -11.01
C GLY A 36 8.03 4.67 -12.24
N PHE A 37 8.28 3.37 -12.25
CA PHE A 37 8.96 2.73 -13.37
C PHE A 37 8.05 2.54 -14.58
N PHE A 38 6.84 2.02 -14.41
CA PHE A 38 5.92 1.73 -15.53
C PHE A 38 5.57 2.97 -16.38
N PRO A 39 5.08 4.08 -15.80
CA PRO A 39 4.70 5.23 -16.62
C PRO A 39 5.89 5.95 -17.25
N PHE A 40 7.04 5.96 -16.59
CA PHE A 40 8.21 6.69 -17.09
C PHE A 40 9.06 5.86 -18.07
N ALA A 41 9.31 4.57 -17.78
CA ALA A 41 10.18 3.72 -18.59
C ALA A 41 9.44 2.94 -19.69
N VAL A 42 8.18 2.54 -19.48
CA VAL A 42 7.43 1.71 -20.46
C VAL A 42 6.57 2.55 -21.38
N SER A 43 5.92 3.59 -20.85
CA SER A 43 4.98 4.41 -21.64
C SER A 43 5.55 5.72 -22.18
N GLY A 44 6.82 6.02 -21.93
CA GLY A 44 7.46 7.22 -22.47
C GLY A 44 6.73 8.52 -22.11
N LEU A 45 6.40 8.73 -20.82
CA LEU A 45 5.64 9.90 -20.36
C LEU A 45 6.20 11.23 -20.92
N PHE A 46 7.52 11.31 -21.10
CA PHE A 46 8.21 12.50 -21.60
C PHE A 46 8.41 12.53 -23.12
N GLU A 47 8.26 11.41 -23.82
CA GLU A 47 8.53 11.31 -25.27
C GLU A 47 7.40 11.91 -26.12
N GLY A 48 6.17 11.93 -25.58
CA GLY A 48 5.00 12.44 -26.30
C GLY A 48 4.89 13.96 -26.40
N GLY A 49 5.79 14.73 -25.78
CA GLY A 49 5.73 16.21 -25.76
C GLY A 49 4.44 16.79 -25.15
N GLN A 50 3.61 15.96 -24.51
CA GLN A 50 2.31 16.30 -23.95
C GLN A 50 2.30 16.00 -22.46
N ALA A 51 1.91 16.98 -21.64
CA ALA A 51 1.75 16.81 -20.20
C ALA A 51 0.44 16.05 -19.88
N THR A 52 0.37 14.76 -20.23
CA THR A 52 -0.79 13.91 -19.94
C THR A 52 -0.44 12.81 -18.93
N LEU A 53 -1.30 12.65 -17.93
CA LEU A 53 -1.21 11.57 -16.94
C LEU A 53 -1.95 10.30 -17.38
N ARG A 54 -2.47 10.24 -18.62
CA ARG A 54 -3.16 9.06 -19.15
C ARG A 54 -2.37 7.75 -19.00
N PRO A 55 -1.06 7.71 -19.32
CA PRO A 55 -0.29 6.48 -19.18
C PRO A 55 -0.13 6.05 -17.71
N PHE A 56 -0.03 7.01 -16.80
CA PHE A 56 0.03 6.76 -15.35
C PHE A 56 -1.25 6.10 -14.84
N PHE A 57 -2.42 6.64 -15.19
CA PHE A 57 -3.70 6.07 -14.79
C PHE A 57 -4.04 4.75 -15.49
N PHE A 58 -3.46 4.48 -16.66
CA PHE A 58 -3.63 3.19 -17.34
C PHE A 58 -2.91 2.05 -16.59
N TRP A 59 -1.70 2.29 -16.09
CA TRP A 59 -0.92 1.28 -15.36
C TRP A 59 -1.33 1.11 -13.89
N HIS A 60 -1.94 2.12 -13.28
CA HIS A 60 -2.38 2.08 -11.88
C HIS A 60 -3.31 0.89 -11.55
N PRO A 61 -4.41 0.65 -12.28
CA PRO A 61 -5.31 -0.47 -12.02
C PRO A 61 -4.61 -1.84 -12.03
N TRP A 62 -3.68 -2.04 -12.97
CA TRP A 62 -2.93 -3.29 -13.08
C TRP A 62 -2.00 -3.50 -11.88
N LEU A 63 -1.35 -2.44 -11.41
CA LEU A 63 -0.55 -2.51 -10.18
C LEU A 63 -1.40 -2.87 -8.98
N TYR A 64 -2.54 -2.20 -8.79
CA TYR A 64 -3.43 -2.46 -7.66
C TYR A 64 -4.03 -3.87 -7.71
N LEU A 65 -4.31 -4.40 -8.90
CA LEU A 65 -4.84 -5.76 -9.05
C LEU A 65 -3.90 -6.83 -8.50
N ILE A 66 -2.58 -6.61 -8.54
CA ILE A 66 -1.59 -7.52 -7.95
C ILE A 66 -1.31 -7.15 -6.49
N LEU A 67 -1.16 -5.86 -6.20
CA LEU A 67 -0.72 -5.40 -4.87
C LEU A 67 -1.81 -5.57 -3.80
N VAL A 68 -3.06 -5.29 -4.12
CA VAL A 68 -4.19 -5.40 -3.18
C VAL A 68 -4.34 -6.83 -2.64
N PRO A 69 -4.43 -7.89 -3.47
CA PRO A 69 -4.51 -9.25 -2.95
C PRO A 69 -3.24 -9.67 -2.22
N ALA A 70 -2.05 -9.25 -2.66
CA ALA A 70 -0.80 -9.55 -1.97
C ALA A 70 -0.76 -8.96 -0.55
N VAL A 71 -1.22 -7.71 -0.39
CA VAL A 71 -1.34 -7.04 0.91
C VAL A 71 -2.44 -7.70 1.76
N ALA A 72 -3.59 -8.01 1.17
CA ALA A 72 -4.72 -8.61 1.87
C ALA A 72 -4.43 -10.04 2.38
N MET A 73 -3.79 -10.88 1.56
CA MET A 73 -3.36 -12.23 1.96
C MET A 73 -2.37 -12.17 3.12
N ARG A 74 -1.51 -11.14 3.14
CA ARG A 74 -0.57 -10.94 4.23
C ARG A 74 -1.27 -10.55 5.53
N LEU A 75 -2.20 -9.59 5.47
CA LEU A 75 -3.02 -9.19 6.62
C LEU A 75 -3.73 -10.42 7.22
N TRP A 76 -4.33 -11.23 6.36
CA TRP A 76 -5.00 -12.47 6.77
C TRP A 76 -4.03 -13.49 7.39
N SER A 77 -2.84 -13.64 6.81
CA SER A 77 -1.82 -14.55 7.32
C SER A 77 -1.26 -14.12 8.67
N GLU A 78 -1.12 -12.81 8.91
CA GLU A 78 -0.66 -12.28 10.19
C GLU A 78 -1.70 -12.52 11.28
N GLU A 79 -3.00 -12.33 10.98
CA GLU A 79 -4.10 -12.63 11.90
C GLU A 79 -4.22 -14.13 12.21
N ARG A 80 -4.00 -15.01 11.22
CA ARG A 80 -3.92 -16.47 11.45
C ARG A 80 -2.73 -16.87 12.32
N ARG A 81 -1.62 -16.14 12.23
CA ARG A 81 -0.37 -16.45 12.96
C ARG A 81 -0.40 -15.93 14.40
N SER A 82 -1.13 -14.86 14.67
CA SER A 82 -1.30 -14.32 16.03
C SER A 82 -2.28 -15.11 16.89
N GLY A 83 -3.00 -16.09 16.32
CA GLY A 83 -3.89 -16.99 17.06
C GLY A 83 -5.15 -16.31 17.60
N THR A 84 -5.55 -15.17 17.01
CA THR A 84 -6.80 -14.49 17.35
C THR A 84 -8.04 -15.17 16.75
N ILE A 85 -7.84 -16.22 15.94
CA ILE A 85 -8.83 -17.19 15.45
C ILE A 85 -8.37 -18.62 15.70
#